data_AF-A0A2T6B207-F1
#
_entry.id   AF-A0A2T6B207-F1
#
_cell.length_a   1.000
_cell.length_b   1.000
_cell.length_c   1.000
_cell.angle_alpha   90.00
_cell.angle_beta   90.00
_cell.angle_gamma   90.00
#
_symmetry.space_group_name_H-M   'P 1'
#
loop_
_entity.id
_entity.type
_entity.pdbx_description
1 polymer ?
#
loop_
_entity_poly.entity_id
_entity_poly.type
_entity_poly.pdbx_seq_one_letter_code
_entity_poly.pdbx_strand_id
1 'polypeptide(L)' 'MNKLVALICVISWSGFWAFGYLALSAGVEDSGQITVAAILAAIGFFSGMVAWLKLARADNLPLRA' A
#
# COMPACT_ATOMS: atom_id res chain seq x y z
N MET A 1 3.49 -7.05 -18.50
CA MET A 1 2.72 -5.90 -17.99
C MET A 1 3.34 -5.31 -16.70
N ASN A 2 4.66 -5.36 -16.53
CA ASN A 2 5.30 -5.07 -15.22
C ASN A 2 5.20 -3.60 -14.80
N LYS A 3 5.15 -2.66 -15.75
CA LYS A 3 4.97 -1.23 -15.46
C LYS A 3 3.65 -0.94 -14.73
N LEU A 4 2.59 -1.67 -15.09
CA LEU A 4 1.26 -1.49 -14.49
C LEU A 4 1.24 -2.05 -13.06
N VAL A 5 1.90 -3.19 -12.83
CA VAL A 5 2.12 -3.75 -11.48
C VAL A 5 2.95 -2.81 -10.62
N ALA A 6 4.00 -2.19 -11.19
CA ALA A 6 4.83 -1.21 -10.48
C ALA A 6 4.03 0.02 -10.06
N LEU A 7 3.17 0.56 -10.94
CA LEU A 7 2.27 1.67 -10.60
C LEU A 7 1.30 1.31 -9.47
N ILE A 8 0.66 0.13 -9.54
CA ILE A 8 -0.23 -0.36 -8.48
C ILE A 8 0.54 -0.48 -7.15
N CYS A 9 1.78 -0.96 -7.19
CA CYS A 9 2.63 -1.09 -6.01
C CYS A 9 2.89 0.27 -5.35
N VAL A 10 3.25 1.29 -6.15
CA VAL A 10 3.47 2.66 -5.65
C VAL A 10 2.19 3.25 -5.06
N ILE A 11 1.07 3.19 -5.78
CA ILE A 11 -0.21 3.75 -5.33
C ILE A 11 -0.66 3.06 -4.04
N SER A 12 -0.53 1.73 -3.95
CA SER A 12 -0.87 0.96 -2.75
C SER A 12 -0.02 1.37 -1.55
N TRP A 13 1.29 1.57 -1.75
CA TRP A 13 2.20 2.00 -0.68
C TRP A 13 1.95 3.44 -0.23
N SER A 14 1.66 4.34 -1.17
CA SER A 14 1.25 5.71 -0.87
C SER A 14 -0.08 5.76 -0.11
N GLY A 15 -1.06 4.95 -0.51
CA GLY A 15 -2.34 4.83 0.17
C GLY A 15 -2.18 4.29 1.60
N PHE A 16 -1.38 3.23 1.77
CA PHE A 16 -1.06 2.67 3.08
C PHE A 16 -0.47 3.73 4.02
N TRP A 17 0.51 4.51 3.57
CA TRP A 17 1.12 5.55 4.40
C TRP A 17 0.19 6.73 4.68
N ALA A 18 -0.62 7.15 3.70
CA ALA A 18 -1.58 8.23 3.90
C ALA A 18 -2.65 7.86 4.94
N PHE A 19 -3.29 6.69 4.79
CA PHE A 19 -4.31 6.23 5.74
C PHE A 19 -3.72 5.74 7.05
N GLY A 20 -2.50 5.19 7.04
CA GLY A 20 -1.76 4.81 8.24
C GLY A 20 -1.41 6.03 9.09
N TYR A 21 -0.99 7.14 8.47
CA TYR A 21 -0.78 8.39 9.19
C TYR A 21 -2.07 8.93 9.79
N LEU A 22 -3.17 8.92 9.03
CA LEU A 22 -4.49 9.31 9.54
C LEU A 22 -4.93 8.46 10.74
N ALA A 23 -4.69 7.15 10.70
CA ALA A 23 -5.00 6.25 11.82
C ALA A 23 -4.12 6.52 13.05
N LEU A 24 -2.85 6.88 12.86
CA LEU A 24 -1.89 7.15 13.94
C LEU A 24 -2.05 8.55 14.56
N SER A 25 -2.50 9.53 13.77
CA SER A 25 -2.65 10.92 14.20
C SER A 25 -4.08 11.29 14.61
N ALA A 26 -5.06 10.42 14.36
CA ALA A 26 -6.42 10.63 14.85
C ALA A 26 -6.47 10.53 16.38
N GLY A 27 -7.10 11.52 17.02
CA GLY A 27 -7.31 11.53 18.47
C GLY A 27 -8.28 10.43 18.90
N VAL A 28 -8.10 9.92 20.12
CA VAL A 28 -8.87 8.79 20.68
C VAL A 28 -10.40 9.04 20.69
N GLU A 29 -10.81 10.32 20.72
CA GLU A 29 -12.21 10.73 20.63
C GLU A 29 -12.88 10.31 19.30
N ASP A 30 -12.12 10.11 18.22
CA ASP A 30 -12.64 9.70 16.91
C ASP A 30 -12.27 8.24 16.57
N SER A 31 -12.66 7.33 17.46
CA SER A 31 -12.43 5.88 17.33
C SER A 31 -13.02 5.29 16.02
N GLY A 32 -14.08 5.91 15.49
CA GLY A 32 -14.69 5.52 14.20
C GLY A 32 -13.78 5.82 13.01
N GLN A 33 -13.21 7.02 12.94
CA GLN A 33 -12.27 7.40 11.87
C GLN A 33 -10.99 6.57 11.93
N ILE A 34 -10.48 6.25 13.12
CA ILE A 34 -9.33 5.36 13.31
C ILE A 34 -9.61 3.99 12.69
N THR A 35 -10.79 3.43 12.93
CA THR A 35 -11.16 2.09 12.42
C THR A 35 -11.21 2.07 10.89
N VAL A 36 -11.85 3.08 10.28
CA VAL A 36 -11.93 3.19 8.81
C VAL A 36 -10.55 3.42 8.19
N ALA A 37 -9.75 4.31 8.77
CA ALA A 37 -8.39 4.58 8.33
C ALA A 37 -7.50 3.33 8.45
N ALA A 38 -7.63 2.56 9.53
CA ALA A 38 -6.91 1.30 9.73
C ALA A 38 -7.30 0.24 8.69
N ILE A 39 -8.58 0.10 8.35
CA ILE A 39 -9.04 -0.83 7.31
C ILE A 39 -8.49 -0.42 5.94
N LEU A 40 -8.56 0.87 5.60
CA LEU A 40 -8.01 1.39 4.34
C LEU A 40 -6.49 1.19 4.25
N ALA A 41 -5.78 1.42 5.37
CA ALA A 41 -4.35 1.13 5.46
C ALA A 41 -4.08 -0.37 5.27
N ALA A 42 -4.81 -1.25 5.95
CA ALA A 42 -4.65 -2.69 5.80
C ALA A 42 -4.84 -3.15 4.34
N ILE A 43 -5.88 -2.66 3.66
CA ILE A 43 -6.12 -2.97 2.23
C ILE A 43 -4.94 -2.51 1.36
N GLY A 44 -4.46 -1.27 1.57
CA GLY A 44 -3.29 -0.74 0.85
C GLY A 44 -2.01 -1.53 1.11
N PHE A 45 -1.83 -2.03 2.34
CA PHE A 45 -0.70 -2.87 2.71
C PHE A 45 -0.75 -4.23 2.00
N PHE A 46 -1.90 -4.91 2.03
CA PHE A 46 -2.09 -6.20 1.35
C PHE A 46 -1.95 -6.08 -0.17
N SER A 47 -2.58 -5.07 -0.80
CA SER A 47 -2.46 -4.86 -2.25
C SER A 47 -1.02 -4.51 -2.65
N GLY A 48 -0.34 -3.70 -1.83
CA GLY A 48 1.07 -3.34 -2.02
C GLY A 48 2.00 -4.54 -1.93
N MET A 49 1.85 -5.39 -0.91
CA MET A 49 2.65 -6.62 -0.77
C MET A 49 2.46 -7.57 -1.95
N VAL A 50 1.21 -7.79 -2.40
CA VAL A 50 0.95 -8.69 -3.54
C VAL A 50 1.55 -8.14 -4.83
N ALA A 51 1.44 -6.82 -5.07
CA ALA A 51 2.07 -6.17 -6.22
C ALA A 51 3.60 -6.26 -6.15
N TRP A 52 4.19 -6.04 -4.97
CA TRP A 52 5.63 -6.13 -4.75
C TRP A 52 6.17 -7.54 -4.98
N LEU A 53 5.53 -8.56 -4.42
CA LEU A 53 5.90 -9.97 -4.62
C LEU A 53 5.79 -10.38 -6.10
N LYS A 54 4.75 -9.90 -6.79
CA LYS A 54 4.61 -10.11 -8.25
C LYS A 54 5.72 -9.43 -9.03
N LEU A 55 6.13 -8.22 -8.64
CA LEU A 55 7.23 -7.49 -9.27
C LEU A 55 8.59 -8.17 -9.02
N ALA A 56 8.84 -8.64 -7.79
CA ALA A 56 10.08 -9.32 -7.42
C ALA A 56 10.27 -10.64 -8.18
N ARG A 57 9.17 -11.37 -8.44
CA ARG A 57 9.15 -12.59 -9.24
C ARG A 57 9.18 -12.33 -10.74
N ALA A 58 8.97 -11.09 -11.19
CA ALA A 58 9.07 -10.75 -12.61
C ALA A 58 10.54 -10.77 -13.05
N ASP A 59 10.88 -11.70 -13.93
CA ASP A 59 12.23 -11.97 -14.40
C ASP A 59 12.76 -10.88 -15.35
N ASN A 60 11.86 -10.22 -16.08
CA ASN A 60 12.17 -9.27 -17.15
C ASN A 60 12.14 -7.79 -16.71
N LEU A 61 12.61 -7.49 -15.49
CA LEU A 61 12.78 -6.09 -15.05
C LEU A 61 14.11 -5.55 -15.63
N PRO A 62 14.12 -4.42 -16.35
CA PRO A 62 15.34 -3.90 -17.02
C PRO A 62 16.47 -3.47 -16.06
N LEU A 63 16.27 -3.59 -14.74
CA LEU A 63 17.25 -3.29 -13.68
C LEU A 63 17.91 -4.56 -13.12
N ARG A 64 17.54 -5.76 -13.60
CA ARG A 64 18.30 -7.00 -13.36
C ARG A 64 19.47 -7.03 -14.36
N ALA A 65 20.54 -6.32 -14.02
CA ALA A 65 21.85 -6.38 -14.69
C ALA A 65 22.78 -7.33 -13.92
#